data_AF-U3CDF3-F1
#
_entry.id   AF-U3CDF3-F1
#
_cell.length_a   1.000
_cell.length_b   1.000
_cell.length_c   1.000
_cell.angle_alpha   90.00
_cell.angle_beta   90.00
_cell.angle_gamma   90.00
#
_symmetry.space_group_name_H-M   'P 1'
#
loop_
_entity.id
_entity.type
_entity.pdbx_description
1 polymer ?
#
loop_
_entity_poly.entity_id
_entity_poly.type
_entity_poly.pdbx_seq_one_letter_code
_entity_poly.pdbx_strand_id
1 'polypeptide(L)'
;MKLSQLIIATALCASFSSYAVPYNQSETLYNAFNEAISLKKVNINRNILTINADYEYDLSSKPFKEYDTVALIGSPENVESAMKELLGFGLAEKAVLIDHINEPNKMRIKRYKGLSTQSADDYSKSLLEMLD
;
A
#
# COMPACT_ATOMS: atom_id res chain seq x y z
N MET A 1 -3.33 -11.13 16.33
CA MET A 1 -2.41 -10.27 15.53
C MET A 1 -2.67 -8.83 15.94
N LYS A 2 -1.63 -8.02 16.19
CA LYS A 2 -1.78 -6.62 16.62
C LYS A 2 -2.17 -5.68 15.47
N LEU A 3 -1.84 -6.08 14.25
CA LEU A 3 -2.25 -5.43 13.00
C LEU A 3 -3.74 -5.07 13.02
N SER A 4 -4.01 -3.77 13.04
CA SER A 4 -5.35 -3.20 12.99
C SER A 4 -5.61 -2.52 11.64
N GLN A 5 -4.55 -2.14 10.92
CA GLN A 5 -4.64 -1.39 9.66
C GLN A 5 -3.83 -2.02 8.54
N LEU A 6 -4.35 -1.94 7.33
CA LEU A 6 -3.66 -2.28 6.09
C LEU A 6 -3.80 -1.12 5.10
N ILE A 7 -2.68 -0.69 4.56
CA ILE A 7 -2.61 0.28 3.48
C ILE A 7 -2.17 -0.49 2.22
N ILE A 8 -2.88 -0.26 1.13
CA ILE A 8 -2.57 -0.80 -0.18
C ILE A 8 -2.35 0.40 -1.09
N ALA A 9 -1.23 0.42 -1.79
CA ALA A 9 -0.92 1.43 -2.80
C ALA A 9 -0.24 0.76 -4.00
N THR A 10 -0.96 0.56 -5.09
CA THR A 10 -0.36 -0.02 -6.29
C THR A 10 0.25 1.08 -7.14
N ALA A 11 1.42 0.86 -7.72
CA ALA A 11 1.94 1.68 -8.80
C ALA A 11 0.98 1.58 -10.00
N LEU A 12 0.78 2.69 -10.71
CA LEU A 12 -0.04 2.70 -11.90
C LEU A 12 0.61 1.81 -12.95
N CYS A 13 0.01 0.64 -13.17
CA CYS A 13 0.22 -0.05 -14.42
C CYS A 13 -0.45 0.82 -15.49
N ALA A 14 0.34 1.61 -16.24
CA ALA A 14 -0.13 2.18 -17.48
C ALA A 14 -0.61 0.99 -18.31
N SER A 15 -1.92 0.88 -18.47
CA SER A 15 -2.59 -0.23 -19.11
C SER A 15 -1.90 -0.60 -20.43
N PHE A 16 -1.43 -1.84 -20.54
CA PHE A 16 -1.29 -2.62 -21.78
C PHE A 16 -1.33 -1.81 -23.09
N SER A 17 -0.18 -1.30 -23.54
CA SER A 17 0.07 -1.08 -24.97
C SER A 17 1.57 -1.12 -25.25
N SER A 18 2.10 -2.32 -25.54
CA SER A 18 3.32 -2.62 -26.33
C SER A 18 4.61 -1.79 -26.14
N TYR A 19 4.74 -0.97 -25.10
CA TYR A 19 5.89 -0.11 -24.87
C TYR A 19 6.31 -0.27 -23.42
N ALA A 20 7.61 -0.53 -23.24
CA ALA A 20 8.27 -0.89 -21.99
C ALA A 20 7.71 -0.14 -20.77
N VAL A 21 7.23 -0.92 -19.78
CA VAL A 21 6.95 -0.43 -18.43
C VAL A 21 8.25 0.18 -17.88
N PRO A 22 8.28 1.46 -17.44
CA PRO A 22 9.47 1.99 -16.83
C PRO A 22 9.67 1.28 -15.48
N TYR A 23 10.79 0.57 -15.39
CA TYR A 23 11.20 -0.37 -14.35
C TYR A 23 11.33 0.23 -12.93
N ASN A 24 10.85 1.45 -12.66
CA ASN A 24 11.13 2.20 -11.43
C ASN A 24 9.92 2.86 -10.77
N GLN A 25 8.69 2.66 -11.26
CA GLN A 25 7.52 3.35 -10.68
C GLN A 25 7.15 2.86 -9.28
N SER A 26 7.31 1.57 -8.98
CA SER A 26 7.04 1.04 -7.64
C SER A 26 8.09 1.46 -6.62
N GLU A 27 9.36 1.50 -7.00
CA GLU A 27 10.43 2.06 -6.16
C GLU A 27 10.20 3.54 -5.88
N THR A 28 9.83 4.32 -6.90
CA THR A 28 9.51 5.75 -6.73
C THR A 28 8.31 5.94 -5.80
N LEU A 29 7.25 5.13 -5.98
CA LEU A 29 6.08 5.15 -5.11
C LEU A 29 6.42 4.77 -3.67
N TYR A 30 7.20 3.72 -3.48
CA TYR A 30 7.66 3.26 -2.17
C TYR A 30 8.47 4.33 -1.44
N ASN A 31 9.41 4.96 -2.13
CA ASN A 31 10.24 6.02 -1.57
C ASN A 31 9.40 7.23 -1.18
N ALA A 32 8.52 7.68 -2.07
CA ALA A 32 7.70 8.85 -1.83
C ALA A 32 6.66 8.61 -0.72
N PHE A 33 6.12 7.38 -0.59
CA PHE A 33 5.29 6.99 0.56
C PHE A 33 6.06 7.00 1.89
N ASN A 34 7.29 6.47 1.91
CA ASN A 34 8.11 6.46 3.12
C ASN A 34 8.53 7.88 3.54
N GLU A 35 8.90 8.74 2.58
CA GLU A 35 9.16 10.15 2.83
C GLU A 35 7.94 10.82 3.45
N ALA A 36 6.77 10.57 2.88
CA ALA A 36 5.52 11.14 3.31
C ALA A 36 5.11 10.73 4.75
N ILE A 37 5.30 9.47 5.14
CA ILE A 37 5.17 9.00 6.53
C ILE A 37 6.18 9.69 7.45
N SER A 38 7.44 9.79 7.01
CA SER A 38 8.53 10.36 7.82
C SER A 38 8.28 11.83 8.17
N LEU A 39 7.61 12.57 7.28
CA LEU A 39 7.23 13.97 7.46
C LEU A 39 6.07 14.16 8.46
N LYS A 40 5.56 13.09 9.10
CA LYS A 40 4.51 13.08 10.13
C LYS A 40 3.23 13.84 9.75
N LYS A 41 2.95 13.99 8.47
CA LYS A 41 1.73 14.62 7.96
C LYS A 41 0.50 13.71 8.05
N VAL A 42 0.59 12.62 8.82
CA VAL A 42 -0.39 11.55 8.77
C VAL A 42 -0.62 10.96 10.15
N ASN A 43 -1.90 10.78 10.50
CA ASN A 43 -2.33 10.25 11.79
C ASN A 43 -2.47 8.71 11.77
N ILE A 44 -1.46 8.02 11.24
CA ILE A 44 -1.39 6.55 11.22
C ILE A 44 -0.76 6.06 12.53
N ASN A 45 -1.11 4.85 12.98
CA ASN A 45 -0.45 4.24 14.15
C ASN A 45 1.08 4.24 14.01
N ARG A 46 1.76 4.43 15.15
CA ARG A 46 3.21 4.74 15.19
C ARG A 46 4.14 3.60 14.74
N ASN A 47 3.62 2.41 14.42
CA ASN A 47 4.44 1.30 13.94
C ASN A 47 3.90 0.69 12.63
N ILE A 48 4.52 1.11 11.52
CA ILE A 48 4.15 0.73 10.16
C ILE A 48 5.25 -0.16 9.57
N LEU A 49 4.87 -1.29 9.01
CA LEU A 49 5.72 -2.10 8.14
C LEU A 49 5.39 -1.78 6.69
N THR A 50 6.27 -1.05 6.01
CA THR A 50 6.16 -0.85 4.56
C THR A 50 6.85 -2.00 3.85
N ILE A 51 6.19 -2.59 2.86
CA ILE A 51 6.69 -3.70 2.05
C ILE A 51 6.59 -3.30 0.59
N ASN A 52 7.71 -3.42 -0.13
CA ASN A 52 7.67 -3.33 -1.59
C ASN A 52 7.41 -4.71 -2.19
N ALA A 53 6.16 -4.99 -2.55
CA ALA A 53 5.71 -6.27 -3.07
C ALA A 53 6.39 -6.68 -4.39
N ASP A 54 7.02 -5.75 -5.11
CA ASP A 54 7.77 -6.08 -6.32
C ASP A 54 9.16 -6.67 -6.05
N TYR A 55 9.70 -6.46 -4.85
CA TYR A 55 11.04 -6.95 -4.46
C TYR A 55 11.00 -7.92 -3.28
N GLU A 56 9.94 -7.87 -2.48
CA GLU A 56 9.80 -8.64 -1.24
C GLU A 56 8.74 -9.74 -1.40
N TYR A 57 9.21 -10.92 -1.79
CA TYR A 57 8.36 -12.08 -2.11
C TYR A 57 8.06 -13.01 -0.94
N ASP A 58 8.88 -12.95 0.13
CA ASP A 58 8.67 -13.77 1.33
C ASP A 58 8.06 -12.91 2.44
N LEU A 59 6.73 -13.04 2.61
CA LEU A 59 6.02 -12.39 3.68
C LEU A 59 5.98 -13.26 4.94
N SER A 60 6.18 -14.57 4.81
CA SER A 60 6.10 -15.52 5.92
C SER A 60 7.12 -15.25 7.03
N SER A 61 8.28 -14.67 6.68
CA SER A 61 9.34 -14.29 7.62
C SER A 61 9.15 -12.92 8.28
N LYS A 62 8.14 -12.14 7.88
CA LYS A 62 7.94 -10.78 8.37
C LYS A 62 7.32 -10.77 9.78
N PRO A 63 7.81 -9.91 10.70
CA PRO A 63 7.32 -9.87 12.07
C PRO A 63 6.02 -9.05 12.21
N PHE A 64 4.95 -9.40 11.50
CA PHE A 64 3.66 -8.68 11.49
C PHE A 64 3.04 -8.43 12.86
N LYS A 65 3.41 -9.24 13.87
CA LYS A 65 2.91 -9.09 15.24
C LYS A 65 3.46 -7.84 15.93
N GLU A 66 4.56 -7.28 15.46
CA GLU A 66 5.19 -6.09 16.02
C GLU A 66 4.51 -4.81 15.53
N TYR A 67 3.89 -4.85 14.35
CA TYR A 67 3.34 -3.68 13.67
C TYR A 67 1.83 -3.54 13.87
N ASP A 68 1.39 -2.29 13.92
CA ASP A 68 -0.02 -1.91 14.00
C ASP A 68 -0.61 -1.72 12.60
N THR A 69 0.23 -1.35 11.64
CA THR A 69 -0.13 -1.11 10.24
C THR A 69 0.85 -1.80 9.30
N VAL A 70 0.35 -2.38 8.20
CA VAL A 70 1.17 -2.86 7.08
C VAL A 70 0.82 -2.05 5.84
N ALA A 71 1.82 -1.57 5.11
CA ALA A 71 1.65 -0.90 3.83
C ALA A 71 2.23 -1.78 2.72
N LEU A 72 1.39 -2.28 1.82
CA LEU A 72 1.79 -3.03 0.64
C LEU A 72 1.86 -2.09 -0.56
N ILE A 73 3.05 -1.98 -1.15
CA ILE A 73 3.33 -1.08 -2.27
C ILE A 73 3.97 -1.85 -3.40
N GLY A 74 3.51 -1.68 -4.63
CA GLY A 74 4.08 -2.40 -5.78
C GLY A 74 3.16 -2.43 -6.99
N SER A 75 3.47 -3.26 -7.98
CA SER A 75 2.55 -3.52 -9.09
C SER A 75 1.23 -4.13 -8.60
N PRO A 76 0.11 -3.93 -9.33
CA PRO A 76 -1.19 -4.48 -8.94
C PRO A 76 -1.16 -5.99 -8.70
N GLU A 77 -0.53 -6.77 -9.59
CA GLU A 77 -0.45 -8.23 -9.44
C GLU A 77 0.31 -8.69 -8.19
N ASN A 78 1.43 -8.04 -7.87
CA ASN A 78 2.26 -8.43 -6.73
C ASN A 78 1.62 -8.01 -5.41
N VAL A 79 1.01 -6.83 -5.37
CA VAL A 79 0.23 -6.38 -4.22
C VAL A 79 -0.98 -7.29 -3.98
N GLU A 80 -1.72 -7.67 -5.03
CA GLU A 80 -2.84 -8.60 -4.88
C GLU A 80 -2.39 -9.97 -4.36
N SER A 81 -1.23 -10.45 -4.84
CA SER A 81 -0.64 -11.71 -4.37
C SER A 81 -0.21 -11.64 -2.90
N ALA A 82 0.45 -10.55 -2.50
CA ALA A 82 0.81 -10.28 -1.12
C ALA A 82 -0.42 -10.22 -0.20
N MET A 83 -1.51 -9.59 -0.65
CA MET A 83 -2.77 -9.57 0.09
C MET A 83 -3.35 -10.97 0.28
N LYS A 84 -3.35 -11.80 -0.77
CA LYS A 84 -3.85 -13.19 -0.68
C LYS A 84 -3.06 -13.99 0.34
N GLU A 85 -1.74 -13.84 0.38
CA GLU A 85 -0.89 -14.49 1.38
C GLU A 85 -1.21 -14.00 2.80
N LEU A 86 -1.38 -12.69 2.99
CA LEU A 86 -1.59 -12.11 4.32
C LEU A 86 -3.01 -12.30 4.87
N LEU A 87 -4.01 -12.27 3.99
CA LEU A 87 -5.42 -12.11 4.38
C LEU A 87 -6.34 -13.20 3.82
N GLY A 88 -5.85 -14.03 2.91
CA GLY A 88 -6.66 -15.03 2.20
C GLY A 88 -7.52 -14.45 1.08
N PHE A 89 -7.43 -13.16 0.78
CA PHE A 89 -8.13 -12.51 -0.34
C PHE A 89 -7.29 -11.37 -0.93
N GLY A 90 -7.54 -11.02 -2.20
CA GLY A 90 -6.85 -9.94 -2.90
C GLY A 90 -7.82 -8.91 -3.47
N LEU A 91 -7.34 -7.68 -3.63
CA LEU A 91 -8.06 -6.59 -4.30
C LEU A 91 -7.15 -5.97 -5.36
N ALA A 92 -7.63 -5.92 -6.60
CA ALA A 92 -6.98 -5.19 -7.69
C ALA A 92 -7.44 -3.72 -7.69
N GLU A 93 -7.06 -2.97 -6.66
CA GLU A 93 -7.44 -1.56 -6.47
C GLU A 93 -6.21 -0.66 -6.36
N LYS A 94 -6.31 0.58 -6.86
CA LYS A 94 -5.16 1.50 -6.95
C LYS A 94 -4.62 1.92 -5.59
N ALA A 95 -5.54 2.24 -4.67
CA ALA A 95 -5.21 2.58 -3.30
C ALA A 95 -6.39 2.29 -2.37
N VAL A 96 -6.14 1.56 -1.29
CA VAL A 96 -7.14 1.16 -0.29
C VAL A 96 -6.54 1.25 1.11
N LEU A 97 -7.28 1.86 2.03
CA LEU A 97 -7.05 1.73 3.47
C LEU A 97 -8.12 0.81 4.05
N ILE A 98 -7.69 -0.28 4.67
CA ILE A 98 -8.53 -1.18 5.45
C ILE A 98 -8.18 -0.97 6.92
N ASP A 99 -9.15 -0.50 7.70
CA ASP A 99 -9.02 -0.26 9.12
C ASP A 99 -9.85 -1.30 9.91
N HIS A 100 -9.45 -1.59 11.14
CA HIS A 100 -9.99 -2.65 11.99
C HIS A 100 -10.00 -4.04 11.31
N ILE A 101 -8.90 -4.41 10.63
CA ILE A 101 -8.82 -5.65 9.83
C ILE A 101 -9.00 -6.95 10.65
N ASN A 102 -8.71 -6.88 11.95
CA ASN A 102 -8.85 -7.98 12.90
C ASN A 102 -10.23 -8.03 13.59
N GLU A 103 -11.11 -7.06 13.34
CA GLU A 103 -12.46 -6.98 13.89
C GLU A 103 -13.49 -6.91 12.74
N PRO A 104 -13.90 -8.04 12.15
CA PRO A 104 -14.71 -8.06 10.92
C PRO A 104 -15.99 -7.21 11.00
N ASN A 105 -16.63 -7.15 12.19
CA ASN A 105 -17.86 -6.38 12.41
C ASN A 105 -17.64 -4.86 12.51
N LYS A 106 -16.39 -4.41 12.59
CA LYS A 106 -15.99 -2.99 12.65
C LYS A 106 -15.11 -2.58 11.49
N MET A 107 -14.81 -3.51 10.56
CA MET A 107 -13.92 -3.27 9.43
C MET A 107 -14.41 -2.08 8.60
N ARG A 108 -13.50 -1.18 8.28
CA ARG A 108 -13.78 0.01 7.45
C ARG A 108 -12.84 0.02 6.26
N ILE A 109 -13.39 0.25 5.07
CA ILE A 109 -12.62 0.31 3.82
C ILE A 109 -12.77 1.71 3.24
N LYS A 110 -11.68 2.48 3.17
CA LYS A 110 -11.60 3.70 2.38
C LYS A 110 -10.92 3.36 1.06
N ARG A 111 -11.60 3.59 -0.07
CA ARG A 111 -11.02 3.45 -1.41
C ARG A 111 -10.71 4.83 -1.97
N TYR A 112 -9.55 5.00 -2.56
CA TYR A 112 -9.18 6.29 -3.13
C TYR A 112 -9.21 6.22 -4.67
N LYS A 113 -10.16 6.95 -5.27
CA LYS A 113 -10.43 6.96 -6.72
C LYS A 113 -9.67 8.05 -7.49
N GLY A 114 -9.13 9.06 -6.80
CA GLY A 114 -8.65 10.31 -7.37
C GLY A 114 -7.13 10.49 -7.34
N LEU A 115 -6.35 9.42 -7.51
CA LEU A 115 -4.90 9.53 -7.52
C LEU A 115 -4.46 10.34 -8.75
N SER A 116 -3.93 11.55 -8.52
CA SER A 116 -3.28 12.33 -9.57
C SER A 116 -2.04 11.56 -10.04
N THR A 117 -2.00 11.22 -11.31
CA THR A 117 -0.91 10.44 -11.92
C THR A 117 0.16 11.33 -12.54
N GLN A 118 0.15 12.63 -12.22
CA GLN A 118 1.03 13.61 -12.87
C GLN A 118 2.48 13.46 -12.42
N SER A 119 2.71 13.07 -11.16
CA SER A 119 4.04 12.78 -10.60
C SER A 119 3.93 11.80 -9.42
N ALA A 120 5.02 11.14 -9.06
CA ALA A 120 5.06 10.28 -7.87
C ALA A 120 4.88 11.06 -6.56
N ASP A 121 5.29 12.31 -6.52
CA ASP A 121 5.08 13.22 -5.40
C ASP A 121 3.60 13.56 -5.22
N ASP A 122 2.88 13.83 -6.31
CA ASP A 122 1.45 14.12 -6.25
C ASP A 122 0.64 12.86 -5.90
N TYR A 123 1.05 11.70 -6.40
CA TYR A 123 0.46 10.42 -6.03
C TYR A 123 0.65 10.14 -4.53
N SER A 124 1.85 10.40 -4.01
CA SER A 124 2.15 10.24 -2.59
C SER A 124 1.36 11.22 -1.73
N LYS A 125 1.24 12.48 -2.12
CA LYS A 125 0.35 13.45 -1.43
C LYS A 125 -1.10 12.95 -1.41
N SER A 126 -1.62 12.48 -2.53
CA SER A 126 -2.98 11.92 -2.60
C SER A 126 -3.14 10.68 -1.71
N LEU A 127 -2.12 9.83 -1.59
CA LEU A 127 -2.11 8.73 -0.63
C LEU A 127 -2.11 9.22 0.82
N LEU A 128 -1.41 10.31 1.13
CA LEU A 128 -1.45 10.88 2.48
C LEU A 128 -2.83 11.45 2.84
N GLU A 129 -3.48 12.13 1.91
CA GLU A 129 -4.84 12.65 2.13
C GLU A 129 -5.84 11.53 2.45
N MET A 130 -5.62 10.30 1.95
CA MET A 130 -6.44 9.14 2.33
C MET A 130 -6.29 8.76 3.81
N LEU A 131 -5.11 9.04 4.37
CA LEU A 131 -4.65 8.59 5.68
C LEU A 131 -4.88 9.62 6.79
N ASP A 132 -5.31 10.84 6.45
CA ASP A 132 -5.98 11.79 7.35
C ASP A 132 -7.45 11.39 7.64
#